data_AF-A0A1B8PWY8-F1
#
_entry.id   AF-A0A1B8PWY8-F1
#
_cell.length_a   1.000
_cell.length_b   1.000
_cell.length_c   1.000
_cell.angle_alpha   90.00
_cell.angle_beta   90.00
_cell.angle_gamma   90.00
#
_symmetry.space_group_name_H-M   'P 1'
#
loop_
_entity.id
_entity.type
_entity.pdbx_description
1 polymer ?
#
loop_
_entity_poly.entity_id
_entity_poly.type
_entity_poly.pdbx_seq_one_letter_code
_entity_poly.pdbx_strand_id
1 'polypeptide(L)'
;MQTNMTKTKRPVTWHIATNHLNLAYMTSIGMVPPVSFLGNKYYHDCLAWFGDYIPLFKKIPQNVHEYNIDEDKRTLKPCTLTLKKSFIDELIKRQIKELPAFINGAWQMIDIHHDELNGAEVILVPAPISLSDVDGVVFKNIDDENTFQERLLNSANSLSLPIKKANEKLFNQKNTQENVEVYQSLGFLFELPPLEPLNQNLANAITAILNHLMILSNTNQKAGQLLNYIHHGNSHFDLNDKDDVLLQEIGNWVRHSGKYQTMSNVGQVVLQLIEALIVHKNSTEFASKKDIILHTLAQISSNEQSLAFVEEIKEYLRFTNASTDDLLKKYPKPLQRSVILFVSRDDVLELWQKTGIYTSELGEIDMLLASLLFAVATGWQGLSKEFKCYADKQNHSQKLFTQLAQNMTIVSGLTNAQEIKTPLSDIWFGNFNTSMQKLLVLINDRENLNLVTYEIVLPEDIALSAKGGKVIIKTAGKKPKINDVIDEKGFWAYFRQMSWFDFDKDRELQSMAKKS
;
A
#
# COMPACT_ATOMS: atom_id res chain seq x y z
N MET A 1 39.93 -35.36 -21.42
CA MET A 1 38.85 -34.94 -20.49
C MET A 1 38.24 -33.66 -21.04
N GLN A 2 37.09 -33.76 -21.70
CA GLN A 2 36.32 -32.59 -22.12
C GLN A 2 35.59 -32.04 -20.90
N THR A 3 35.91 -30.81 -20.53
CA THR A 3 35.18 -30.02 -19.54
C THR A 3 33.82 -29.64 -20.13
N ASN A 4 32.76 -30.27 -19.62
CA ASN A 4 31.39 -29.89 -19.89
C ASN A 4 31.16 -28.47 -19.39
N MET A 5 31.19 -27.49 -20.31
CA MET A 5 30.64 -26.17 -20.05
C MET A 5 29.13 -26.32 -19.89
N THR A 6 28.65 -26.27 -18.65
CA THR A 6 27.23 -26.06 -18.35
C THR A 6 26.82 -24.73 -18.99
N LYS A 7 26.15 -24.80 -20.14
CA LYS A 7 25.48 -23.64 -20.75
C LYS A 7 24.50 -23.10 -19.71
N THR A 8 24.82 -21.97 -19.11
CA THR A 8 23.90 -21.18 -18.28
C THR A 8 22.70 -20.77 -19.14
N LYS A 9 21.61 -21.55 -19.06
CA LYS A 9 20.36 -21.25 -19.78
C LYS A 9 19.84 -19.89 -19.29
N ARG A 10 19.38 -19.07 -20.22
CA ARG A 10 18.75 -17.78 -19.88
C ARG A 10 17.48 -18.04 -19.07
N PRO A 11 17.24 -17.32 -17.97
CA PRO A 11 16.02 -17.47 -17.18
C PRO A 11 14.79 -17.16 -18.04
N VAL A 12 13.76 -18.00 -17.91
CA VAL A 12 12.48 -17.84 -18.60
C VAL A 12 11.71 -16.67 -17.99
N THR A 13 11.10 -15.84 -18.83
CA THR A 13 10.23 -14.74 -18.41
C THR A 13 8.78 -15.16 -18.62
N TRP A 14 7.93 -14.85 -17.63
CA TRP A 14 6.51 -15.15 -17.66
C TRP A 14 5.67 -13.89 -17.79
N HIS A 15 4.53 -14.00 -18.47
CA HIS A 15 3.68 -12.89 -18.82
C HIS A 15 2.22 -13.15 -18.46
N ILE A 16 1.52 -12.10 -18.03
CA ILE A 16 0.08 -12.08 -17.80
C ILE A 16 -0.54 -11.27 -18.94
N ALA A 17 -1.56 -11.81 -19.59
CA ALA A 17 -2.33 -11.11 -20.61
C ALA A 17 -3.65 -10.61 -19.99
N THR A 18 -4.03 -9.36 -20.27
CA THR A 18 -5.33 -8.80 -19.86
C THR A 18 -5.68 -7.61 -20.76
N ASN A 19 -6.64 -6.78 -20.35
CA ASN A 19 -6.94 -5.48 -20.94
C ASN A 19 -6.66 -4.34 -19.97
N HIS A 20 -6.48 -3.13 -20.51
CA HIS A 20 -6.10 -1.95 -19.73
C HIS A 20 -7.13 -1.52 -18.68
N LEU A 21 -8.42 -1.84 -18.84
CA LEU A 21 -9.47 -1.48 -17.86
C LEU A 21 -9.44 -2.41 -16.65
N ASN A 22 -9.30 -3.72 -16.87
CA ASN A 22 -9.03 -4.68 -15.81
C ASN A 22 -7.73 -4.36 -15.09
N LEU A 23 -6.68 -3.99 -15.82
CA LEU A 23 -5.42 -3.54 -15.22
C LEU A 23 -5.61 -2.29 -14.34
N ALA A 24 -6.48 -1.34 -14.70
CA ALA A 24 -6.77 -0.18 -13.87
C ALA A 24 -7.46 -0.56 -12.55
N TYR A 25 -8.30 -1.59 -12.55
CA TYR A 25 -8.82 -2.15 -11.29
C TYR A 25 -7.72 -2.83 -10.49
N MET A 26 -6.86 -3.62 -11.13
CA MET A 26 -5.72 -4.26 -10.48
C MET A 26 -4.79 -3.24 -9.82
N THR A 27 -4.52 -2.08 -10.44
CA THR A 27 -3.70 -1.02 -9.82
C THR A 27 -4.36 -0.38 -8.60
N SER A 28 -5.69 -0.33 -8.54
CA SER A 28 -6.38 0.14 -7.34
C SER A 28 -6.24 -0.84 -6.16
N ILE A 29 -6.14 -2.13 -6.45
CA ILE A 29 -6.04 -3.20 -5.43
C ILE A 29 -4.58 -3.50 -5.08
N GLY A 30 -3.65 -3.36 -6.02
CA GLY A 30 -2.24 -3.68 -5.83
C GLY A 30 -1.85 -5.13 -6.12
N MET A 31 -2.74 -5.90 -6.74
CA MET A 31 -2.51 -7.29 -7.14
C MET A 31 -3.29 -7.60 -8.42
N VAL A 32 -2.94 -8.71 -9.07
CA VAL A 32 -3.83 -9.46 -9.97
C VAL A 32 -4.62 -10.42 -9.06
N PRO A 33 -5.89 -10.12 -8.75
CA PRO A 33 -6.69 -10.94 -7.85
C PRO A 33 -7.38 -12.08 -8.62
N PRO A 34 -7.99 -13.05 -7.94
CA PRO A 34 -8.99 -13.89 -8.61
C PRO A 34 -10.16 -13.03 -9.09
N VAL A 35 -10.84 -13.46 -10.15
CA VAL A 35 -11.95 -12.68 -10.75
C VAL A 35 -13.10 -12.48 -9.76
N SER A 36 -13.32 -13.44 -8.85
CA SER A 36 -14.30 -13.36 -7.77
C SER A 36 -14.15 -12.11 -6.89
N PHE A 37 -12.95 -11.55 -6.75
CA PHE A 37 -12.70 -10.32 -5.97
C PHE A 37 -13.19 -9.04 -6.65
N LEU A 38 -13.36 -9.06 -7.97
CA LEU A 38 -13.66 -7.87 -8.78
C LEU A 38 -15.17 -7.68 -8.99
N GLY A 39 -15.98 -8.69 -8.63
CA GLY A 39 -17.43 -8.65 -8.73
C GLY A 39 -17.93 -8.35 -10.14
N ASN A 40 -19.05 -7.64 -10.24
CA ASN A 40 -19.74 -7.41 -11.52
C ASN A 40 -19.11 -6.31 -12.40
N LYS A 41 -17.98 -5.72 -11.99
CA LYS A 41 -17.31 -4.63 -12.72
C LYS A 41 -16.14 -5.11 -13.60
N TYR A 42 -15.96 -6.43 -13.71
CA TYR A 42 -14.87 -7.07 -14.43
C TYR A 42 -15.19 -7.24 -15.92
N TYR A 43 -14.27 -6.86 -16.80
CA TYR A 43 -14.38 -7.14 -18.24
C TYR A 43 -13.86 -8.55 -18.54
N HIS A 44 -14.48 -9.24 -19.47
CA HIS A 44 -14.09 -10.59 -19.83
C HIS A 44 -12.67 -10.65 -20.39
N ASP A 45 -11.82 -11.54 -19.84
CA ASP A 45 -10.48 -11.83 -20.34
C ASP A 45 -10.02 -13.23 -19.91
N CYS A 46 -8.80 -13.61 -20.32
CA CYS A 46 -8.24 -14.94 -20.07
C CYS A 46 -7.98 -15.26 -18.59
N LEU A 47 -7.97 -14.27 -17.69
CA LEU A 47 -7.75 -14.53 -16.26
C LEU A 47 -8.97 -15.20 -15.61
N ALA A 48 -10.12 -15.14 -16.26
CA ALA A 48 -11.35 -15.79 -15.80
C ALA A 48 -11.42 -17.30 -16.15
N TRP A 49 -10.50 -17.82 -16.96
CA TRP A 49 -10.59 -19.21 -17.46
C TRP A 49 -10.53 -20.28 -16.37
N PHE A 50 -9.80 -20.03 -15.28
CA PHE A 50 -9.48 -21.05 -14.28
C PHE A 50 -9.82 -20.64 -12.84
N GLY A 51 -10.84 -19.79 -12.67
CA GLY A 51 -11.32 -19.37 -11.36
C GLY A 51 -10.26 -18.64 -10.54
N ASP A 52 -9.75 -19.31 -9.50
CA ASP A 52 -8.74 -18.77 -8.57
C ASP A 52 -7.29 -19.02 -9.05
N TYR A 53 -7.10 -19.49 -10.29
CA TYR A 53 -5.79 -19.64 -10.92
C TYR A 53 -5.56 -18.59 -12.02
N ILE A 54 -4.35 -18.04 -12.05
CA ILE A 54 -3.91 -17.06 -13.04
C ILE A 54 -3.04 -17.75 -14.10
N PRO A 55 -3.41 -17.71 -15.39
CA PRO A 55 -2.56 -18.23 -16.46
C PRO A 55 -1.37 -17.30 -16.74
N LEU A 56 -0.18 -17.87 -16.69
CA LEU A 56 1.07 -17.22 -17.06
C LEU A 56 1.60 -17.81 -18.34
N PHE A 57 1.85 -16.96 -19.32
CA PHE A 57 2.32 -17.34 -20.65
C PHE A 57 3.81 -17.07 -20.75
N LYS A 58 4.57 -18.06 -21.25
CA LYS A 58 5.96 -17.83 -21.67
C LYS A 58 6.03 -16.90 -22.88
N LYS A 59 5.01 -17.01 -23.73
CA LYS A 59 4.83 -16.24 -24.96
C LYS A 59 3.31 -16.15 -25.21
N ILE A 60 2.75 -14.95 -25.31
CA ILE A 60 1.29 -14.77 -25.42
C ILE A 60 0.88 -14.85 -26.90
N PRO A 61 0.04 -15.81 -27.30
CA PRO A 61 -0.47 -15.89 -28.67
C PRO A 61 -1.39 -14.71 -29.02
N GLN A 62 -1.47 -14.34 -30.30
CA GLN A 62 -2.33 -13.24 -30.75
C GLN A 62 -3.81 -13.48 -30.42
N ASN A 63 -4.31 -14.71 -30.56
CA ASN A 63 -5.71 -15.02 -30.25
C ASN A 63 -6.08 -14.80 -28.77
N VAL A 64 -5.14 -14.90 -27.83
CA VAL A 64 -5.35 -14.57 -26.41
C VAL A 64 -5.51 -13.05 -26.23
N HIS A 65 -4.71 -12.25 -26.94
CA HIS A 65 -4.88 -10.80 -26.92
C HIS A 65 -6.21 -10.35 -27.53
N GLU A 66 -6.63 -11.00 -28.62
CA GLU A 66 -7.92 -10.74 -29.26
C GLU A 66 -9.10 -11.11 -28.35
N TYR A 67 -8.99 -12.25 -27.65
CA TYR A 67 -9.97 -12.69 -26.68
C TYR A 67 -10.14 -11.69 -25.53
N ASN A 68 -9.05 -11.15 -24.99
CA ASN A 68 -9.06 -10.21 -23.85
C ASN A 68 -9.76 -8.87 -24.13
N ILE A 69 -10.13 -8.61 -25.38
CA ILE A 69 -10.84 -7.41 -25.81
C ILE A 69 -12.12 -7.74 -26.59
N ASP A 70 -12.54 -9.01 -26.65
CA ASP A 70 -13.61 -9.44 -27.54
C ASP A 70 -14.98 -8.87 -27.14
N GLU A 71 -15.19 -8.66 -25.84
CA GLU A 71 -16.40 -8.04 -25.28
C GLU A 71 -16.67 -6.63 -25.86
N ASP A 72 -15.63 -5.81 -26.02
CA ASP A 72 -15.70 -4.51 -26.68
C ASP A 72 -14.35 -4.06 -27.26
N LYS A 73 -14.10 -4.43 -28.52
CA LYS A 73 -12.87 -4.09 -29.25
C LYS A 73 -12.68 -2.59 -29.48
N ARG A 74 -13.73 -1.77 -29.36
CA ARG A 74 -13.65 -0.31 -29.57
C ARG A 74 -13.02 0.36 -28.36
N THR A 75 -13.46 -0.04 -27.17
CA THR A 75 -13.02 0.54 -25.90
C THR A 75 -11.83 -0.20 -25.31
N LEU A 76 -11.87 -1.54 -25.27
CA LEU A 76 -10.84 -2.36 -24.63
C LEU A 76 -9.55 -2.41 -25.47
N LYS A 77 -8.43 -2.24 -24.78
CA LYS A 77 -7.07 -2.32 -25.32
C LYS A 77 -6.30 -3.44 -24.63
N PRO A 78 -5.64 -4.34 -25.37
CA PRO A 78 -4.90 -5.43 -24.77
C PRO A 78 -3.62 -4.90 -24.13
N CYS A 79 -3.21 -5.51 -23.02
CA CYS A 79 -1.93 -5.23 -22.39
C CYS A 79 -1.29 -6.49 -21.82
N THR A 80 0.03 -6.42 -21.66
CA THR A 80 0.86 -7.53 -21.18
C THR A 80 1.65 -7.09 -19.96
N LEU A 81 1.49 -7.79 -18.85
CA LEU A 81 2.33 -7.62 -17.67
C LEU A 81 3.44 -8.66 -17.72
N THR A 82 4.68 -8.23 -17.51
CA THR A 82 5.86 -9.09 -17.47
C THR A 82 6.28 -9.27 -16.03
N LEU A 83 6.39 -10.51 -15.56
CA LEU A 83 6.82 -10.80 -14.20
C LEU A 83 8.34 -10.71 -14.05
N LYS A 84 8.79 -10.36 -12.84
CA LYS A 84 10.21 -10.40 -12.47
C LYS A 84 10.76 -11.81 -12.63
N LYS A 85 12.03 -11.91 -13.04
CA LYS A 85 12.71 -13.21 -13.21
C LYS A 85 12.73 -14.05 -11.93
N SER A 86 12.78 -13.40 -10.77
CA SER A 86 12.76 -14.05 -9.45
C SER A 86 11.37 -14.54 -9.03
N PHE A 87 10.32 -14.35 -9.84
CA PHE A 87 8.96 -14.71 -9.45
C PHE A 87 8.80 -16.22 -9.18
N ILE A 88 9.48 -17.08 -9.95
CA ILE A 88 9.46 -18.54 -9.70
C ILE A 88 10.08 -18.87 -8.35
N ASP A 89 11.17 -18.20 -7.97
CA ASP A 89 11.77 -18.36 -6.63
C ASP A 89 10.80 -17.95 -5.52
N GLU A 90 9.95 -16.95 -5.77
CA GLU A 90 8.91 -16.53 -4.82
C GLU A 90 7.80 -17.58 -4.69
N LEU A 91 7.41 -18.27 -5.77
CA LEU A 91 6.47 -19.40 -5.69
C LEU A 91 7.05 -20.55 -4.86
N ILE A 92 8.33 -20.86 -5.05
CA ILE A 92 9.07 -21.86 -4.27
C ILE A 92 9.09 -21.47 -2.78
N LYS A 93 9.37 -20.20 -2.45
CA LYS A 93 9.34 -19.71 -1.06
C LYS A 93 7.94 -19.82 -0.43
N ARG A 94 6.88 -19.74 -1.23
CA ARG A 94 5.49 -19.99 -0.81
C ARG A 94 5.16 -21.48 -0.65
N GLN A 95 6.15 -22.37 -0.78
CA GLN A 95 6.01 -23.83 -0.62
C GLN A 95 5.06 -24.46 -1.65
N ILE A 96 4.86 -23.81 -2.79
CA ILE A 96 4.18 -24.41 -3.93
C ILE A 96 5.14 -25.44 -4.53
N LYS A 97 4.74 -26.71 -4.59
CA LYS A 97 5.58 -27.79 -5.13
C LYS A 97 5.25 -28.13 -6.58
N GLU A 98 3.96 -28.19 -6.88
CA GLU A 98 3.48 -28.59 -8.20
C GLU A 98 2.57 -27.53 -8.78
N LEU A 99 2.60 -27.37 -10.11
CA LEU A 99 1.73 -26.46 -10.85
C LEU A 99 1.16 -27.16 -12.09
N PRO A 100 -0.08 -26.85 -12.49
CA PRO A 100 -0.56 -27.20 -13.82
C PRO A 100 0.21 -26.43 -14.89
N ALA A 101 0.68 -27.13 -15.92
CA ALA A 101 1.39 -26.56 -17.05
C ALA A 101 0.90 -27.13 -18.38
N PHE A 102 0.77 -26.26 -19.38
CA PHE A 102 0.43 -26.64 -20.74
C PHE A 102 1.71 -26.89 -21.54
N ILE A 103 1.92 -28.16 -21.89
CA ILE A 103 3.12 -28.66 -22.58
C ILE A 103 2.69 -29.49 -23.78
N ASN A 104 3.18 -29.15 -24.97
CA ASN A 104 2.95 -29.91 -26.21
C ASN A 104 1.46 -30.22 -26.50
N GLY A 105 0.56 -29.27 -26.22
CA GLY A 105 -0.86 -29.42 -26.53
C GLY A 105 -1.71 -30.03 -25.42
N ALA A 106 -1.14 -30.35 -24.25
CA ALA A 106 -1.88 -30.92 -23.13
C ALA A 106 -1.46 -30.32 -21.79
N TRP A 107 -2.40 -30.26 -20.84
CA TRP A 107 -2.12 -29.91 -19.46
C TRP A 107 -1.54 -31.10 -18.68
N GLN A 108 -0.54 -30.82 -17.86
CA GLN A 108 0.17 -31.79 -17.02
C GLN A 108 0.50 -31.12 -15.68
N MET A 109 0.54 -31.89 -14.58
CA MET A 109 1.14 -31.41 -13.33
C MET A 109 2.65 -31.52 -13.45
N ILE A 110 3.37 -30.45 -13.10
CA ILE A 110 4.83 -30.43 -13.09
C ILE A 110 5.35 -30.02 -11.72
N ASP A 111 6.49 -30.59 -11.33
CA ASP A 111 7.20 -30.23 -10.12
C ASP A 111 8.12 -29.04 -10.43
N ILE A 112 7.86 -27.90 -9.77
CA ILE A 112 8.60 -26.66 -10.05
C ILE A 112 10.07 -26.73 -9.61
N HIS A 113 10.42 -27.65 -8.70
CA HIS A 113 11.78 -27.84 -8.22
C HIS A 113 12.62 -28.73 -9.13
N HIS A 114 11.99 -29.59 -9.93
CA HIS A 114 12.68 -30.60 -10.72
C HIS A 114 12.57 -30.39 -12.23
N ASP A 115 11.46 -29.85 -12.74
CA ASP A 115 11.17 -29.86 -14.18
C ASP A 115 11.70 -28.63 -14.95
N GLU A 116 12.43 -27.72 -14.28
CA GLU A 116 12.97 -26.45 -14.84
C GLU A 116 11.92 -25.59 -15.63
N LEU A 117 10.63 -25.90 -15.51
CA LEU A 117 9.52 -25.39 -16.36
C LEU A 117 9.84 -25.43 -17.87
N ASN A 118 10.74 -26.34 -18.29
CA ASN A 118 11.27 -26.36 -19.64
C ASN A 118 10.27 -27.00 -20.60
N GLY A 119 9.76 -26.20 -21.54
CA GLY A 119 8.78 -26.64 -22.54
C GLY A 119 7.35 -26.26 -22.20
N ALA A 120 7.09 -25.76 -20.98
CA ALA A 120 5.82 -25.14 -20.63
C ALA A 120 5.58 -23.87 -21.46
N GLU A 121 4.45 -23.84 -22.15
CA GLU A 121 3.96 -22.65 -22.88
C GLU A 121 3.14 -21.77 -21.95
N VAL A 122 2.33 -22.40 -21.10
CA VAL A 122 1.48 -21.75 -20.09
C VAL A 122 1.63 -22.50 -18.77
N ILE A 123 1.66 -21.78 -17.65
CA ILE A 123 1.51 -22.35 -16.31
C ILE A 123 0.35 -21.68 -15.60
N LEU A 124 -0.36 -22.42 -14.76
CA LEU A 124 -1.37 -21.85 -13.86
C LEU A 124 -0.75 -21.65 -12.49
N VAL A 125 -0.85 -20.44 -11.95
CA VAL A 125 -0.42 -20.16 -10.57
C VAL A 125 -1.60 -19.74 -9.71
N PRO A 126 -1.60 -20.07 -8.41
CA PRO A 126 -2.65 -19.61 -7.51
C PRO A 126 -2.71 -18.07 -7.46
N ALA A 127 -3.92 -17.51 -7.56
CA ALA A 127 -4.17 -16.11 -7.27
C ALA A 127 -4.08 -15.85 -5.74
N PRO A 128 -3.91 -14.58 -5.32
CA PRO A 128 -3.48 -13.42 -6.10
C PRO A 128 -1.96 -13.37 -6.39
N ILE A 129 -1.58 -12.58 -7.41
CA ILE A 129 -0.19 -12.18 -7.69
C ILE A 129 -0.01 -10.70 -7.37
N SER A 130 0.99 -10.35 -6.55
CA SER A 130 1.26 -8.94 -6.21
C SER A 130 1.74 -8.17 -7.44
N LEU A 131 1.23 -6.94 -7.65
CA LEU A 131 1.74 -6.08 -8.74
C LEU A 131 3.20 -5.67 -8.52
N SER A 132 3.70 -5.75 -7.29
CA SER A 132 5.13 -5.57 -7.01
C SER A 132 6.03 -6.61 -7.67
N ASP A 133 5.47 -7.76 -8.09
CA ASP A 133 6.21 -8.83 -8.79
C ASP A 133 6.20 -8.64 -10.31
N VAL A 134 5.56 -7.57 -10.81
CA VAL A 134 5.58 -7.14 -12.21
C VAL A 134 6.83 -6.28 -12.45
N ASP A 135 7.64 -6.65 -13.44
CA ASP A 135 8.79 -5.87 -13.91
C ASP A 135 8.37 -4.75 -14.88
N GLY A 136 7.32 -4.99 -15.67
CA GLY A 136 6.91 -4.06 -16.71
C GLY A 136 5.54 -4.36 -17.29
N VAL A 137 4.80 -3.31 -17.65
CA VAL A 137 3.60 -3.40 -18.49
C VAL A 137 3.93 -2.92 -19.90
N VAL A 138 3.48 -3.65 -20.91
CA VAL A 138 3.64 -3.29 -22.32
C VAL A 138 2.26 -3.18 -22.98
N PHE A 139 2.09 -2.15 -23.80
CA PHE A 139 0.93 -1.94 -24.66
C PHE A 139 1.27 -2.18 -26.13
N LYS A 140 0.26 -2.37 -26.97
CA LYS A 140 0.45 -2.63 -28.40
C LYS A 140 1.06 -1.41 -29.11
N ASN A 141 0.53 -0.23 -28.83
CA ASN A 141 0.97 1.04 -29.40
C ASN A 141 0.98 2.13 -28.31
N ILE A 142 1.49 3.32 -28.66
CA ILE A 142 1.62 4.45 -27.74
C ILE A 142 0.25 5.05 -27.35
N ASP A 143 -0.75 4.94 -28.21
CA ASP A 143 -2.09 5.49 -27.96
C ASP A 143 -2.82 4.69 -26.87
N ASP A 144 -2.68 3.36 -26.91
CA ASP A 144 -3.18 2.46 -25.87
C ASP A 144 -2.50 2.73 -24.52
N GLU A 145 -1.17 2.98 -24.54
CA GLU A 145 -0.39 3.37 -23.37
C GLU A 145 -0.89 4.69 -22.77
N ASN A 146 -1.06 5.72 -23.60
CA ASN A 146 -1.55 7.03 -23.19
C ASN A 146 -2.96 6.96 -22.60
N THR A 147 -3.85 6.19 -23.24
CA THR A 147 -5.23 5.96 -22.77
C THR A 147 -5.22 5.38 -21.35
N PHE A 148 -4.35 4.40 -21.10
CA PHE A 148 -4.20 3.82 -19.77
C PHE A 148 -3.62 4.82 -18.75
N GLN A 149 -2.57 5.57 -19.12
CA GLN A 149 -1.94 6.54 -18.23
C GLN A 149 -2.89 7.67 -17.84
N GLU A 150 -3.67 8.21 -18.78
CA GLU A 150 -4.68 9.23 -18.50
C GLU A 150 -5.71 8.72 -17.48
N ARG A 151 -6.14 7.46 -17.63
CA ARG A 151 -7.06 6.84 -16.68
C ARG A 151 -6.44 6.67 -15.28
N LEU A 152 -5.17 6.28 -15.19
CA LEU A 152 -4.47 6.19 -13.91
C LEU A 152 -4.29 7.55 -13.24
N LEU A 153 -4.01 8.60 -14.01
CA LEU A 153 -3.90 9.98 -13.50
C LEU A 153 -5.22 10.48 -12.91
N ASN A 154 -6.34 10.08 -13.52
CA ASN A 154 -7.69 10.44 -13.05
C ASN A 154 -8.23 9.54 -11.93
N SER A 155 -7.45 8.57 -11.45
CA SER A 155 -7.83 7.66 -10.37
C SER A 155 -7.14 8.03 -9.05
N ALA A 156 -7.92 8.42 -8.04
CA ALA A 156 -7.41 8.84 -6.75
C ALA A 156 -6.67 7.73 -5.97
N ASN A 157 -6.95 6.46 -6.26
CA ASN A 157 -6.51 5.33 -5.46
C ASN A 157 -5.60 4.36 -6.21
N SER A 158 -5.21 4.67 -7.46
CA SER A 158 -4.42 3.78 -8.30
C SER A 158 -2.92 3.87 -8.03
N LEU A 159 -2.29 2.70 -7.93
CA LEU A 159 -0.84 2.55 -7.80
C LEU A 159 -0.12 2.81 -9.12
N SER A 160 1.12 3.27 -9.01
CA SER A 160 2.01 3.42 -10.16
C SER A 160 2.54 2.06 -10.62
N LEU A 161 2.57 1.84 -11.94
CA LEU A 161 3.16 0.64 -12.54
C LEU A 161 4.37 1.01 -13.42
N PRO A 162 5.37 0.12 -13.53
CA PRO A 162 6.48 0.30 -14.45
C PRO A 162 6.00 0.10 -15.89
N ILE A 163 5.71 1.19 -16.61
CA ILE A 163 5.33 1.12 -18.02
C ILE A 163 6.60 1.01 -18.87
N LYS A 164 6.63 0.02 -19.77
CA LYS A 164 7.70 -0.17 -20.76
C LYS A 164 7.19 0.31 -22.12
N LYS A 165 8.13 0.67 -22.99
CA LYS A 165 7.82 1.13 -24.36
C LYS A 165 6.88 0.17 -25.08
N ALA A 166 5.82 0.72 -25.68
CA ALA A 166 4.90 -0.01 -26.53
C ALA A 166 5.62 -0.89 -27.57
N ASN A 167 5.10 -2.09 -27.81
CA ASN A 167 5.73 -3.09 -28.66
C ASN A 167 4.69 -3.97 -29.38
N GLU A 168 4.33 -3.57 -30.58
CA GLU A 168 3.35 -4.27 -31.41
C GLU A 168 3.72 -5.74 -31.70
N LYS A 169 5.02 -6.06 -31.80
CA LYS A 169 5.48 -7.44 -32.08
C LYS A 169 5.13 -8.42 -30.97
N LEU A 170 4.92 -7.95 -29.73
CA LEU A 170 4.46 -8.81 -28.64
C LEU A 170 2.99 -9.21 -28.80
N PHE A 171 2.19 -8.43 -29.52
CA PHE A 171 0.76 -8.66 -29.72
C PHE A 171 0.44 -9.38 -31.03
N ASN A 172 1.36 -9.34 -32.00
CA ASN A 172 1.23 -10.00 -33.30
C ASN A 172 2.03 -11.32 -33.35
N GLN A 173 2.12 -12.02 -32.22
CA GLN A 173 2.87 -13.27 -32.14
C GLN A 173 2.10 -14.40 -32.82
N LYS A 174 2.77 -15.10 -33.75
CA LYS A 174 2.20 -16.26 -34.45
C LYS A 174 1.58 -17.22 -33.44
N ASN A 175 0.33 -17.56 -33.71
CA ASN A 175 -0.43 -18.55 -32.98
C ASN A 175 0.26 -19.92 -33.10
N THR A 176 0.64 -20.51 -31.98
CA THR A 176 1.05 -21.92 -31.92
C THR A 176 -0.17 -22.84 -31.95
N GLN A 177 -1.30 -22.36 -31.42
CA GLN A 177 -2.61 -23.01 -31.45
C GLN A 177 -3.62 -22.10 -32.16
N GLU A 178 -4.38 -22.64 -33.12
CA GLU A 178 -5.35 -21.84 -33.89
C GLU A 178 -6.51 -21.33 -33.02
N ASN A 179 -6.97 -22.13 -32.05
CA ASN A 179 -8.11 -21.82 -31.20
C ASN A 179 -7.69 -21.62 -29.73
N VAL A 180 -8.25 -20.59 -29.09
CA VAL A 180 -8.01 -20.27 -27.67
C VAL A 180 -8.59 -21.31 -26.72
N GLU A 181 -9.65 -22.02 -27.14
CA GLU A 181 -10.29 -23.09 -26.38
C GLU A 181 -9.33 -24.23 -26.01
N VAL A 182 -8.25 -24.40 -26.79
CA VAL A 182 -7.20 -25.37 -26.50
C VAL A 182 -6.55 -25.10 -25.13
N TYR A 183 -6.39 -23.83 -24.75
CA TYR A 183 -5.87 -23.47 -23.44
C TYR A 183 -6.92 -23.71 -22.35
N GLN A 184 -8.20 -23.39 -22.61
CA GLN A 184 -9.30 -23.52 -21.65
C GLN A 184 -9.60 -24.97 -21.28
N SER A 185 -9.38 -25.91 -22.20
CA SER A 185 -9.59 -27.33 -21.96
C SER A 185 -8.46 -27.91 -21.10
N LEU A 186 -8.73 -28.13 -19.81
CA LEU A 186 -7.79 -28.74 -18.85
C LEU A 186 -7.35 -30.19 -19.16
N GLY A 187 -7.93 -30.85 -20.18
CA GLY A 187 -7.58 -32.23 -20.50
C GLY A 187 -7.80 -33.17 -19.30
N PHE A 188 -6.97 -34.21 -19.14
CA PHE A 188 -7.07 -35.23 -18.06
C PHE A 188 -6.92 -34.71 -16.61
N LEU A 189 -6.72 -33.40 -16.38
CA LEU A 189 -6.78 -32.82 -15.03
C LEU A 189 -8.24 -32.78 -14.56
N PHE A 190 -8.70 -33.85 -13.93
CA PHE A 190 -10.09 -33.97 -13.51
C PHE A 190 -10.53 -32.94 -12.46
N GLU A 191 -9.60 -32.26 -11.76
CA GLU A 191 -9.87 -31.08 -10.93
C GLU A 191 -8.54 -30.35 -10.66
N LEU A 192 -8.54 -29.02 -10.72
CA LEU A 192 -7.40 -28.22 -10.26
C LEU A 192 -7.24 -28.43 -8.74
N PRO A 193 -6.00 -28.36 -8.20
CA PRO A 193 -5.81 -28.48 -6.77
C PRO A 193 -6.69 -27.46 -6.00
N PRO A 194 -7.36 -27.88 -4.92
CA PRO A 194 -8.16 -26.95 -4.14
C PRO A 194 -7.26 -25.87 -3.51
N LEU A 195 -7.72 -24.63 -3.54
CA LEU A 195 -7.06 -23.50 -2.89
C LEU A 195 -7.80 -23.15 -1.59
N GLU A 196 -7.03 -22.75 -0.58
CA GLU A 196 -7.60 -22.23 0.66
C GLU A 196 -8.42 -20.95 0.40
N PRO A 197 -9.53 -20.74 1.11
CA PRO A 197 -10.36 -19.56 0.93
C PRO A 197 -9.57 -18.29 1.28
N LEU A 198 -9.63 -17.30 0.40
CA LEU A 198 -8.88 -16.06 0.56
C LEU A 198 -9.53 -15.15 1.61
N ASN A 199 -8.72 -14.51 2.44
CA ASN A 199 -9.21 -13.63 3.50
C ASN A 199 -9.14 -12.14 3.11
N GLN A 200 -9.88 -11.77 2.06
CA GLN A 200 -9.79 -10.45 1.44
C GLN A 200 -10.05 -9.30 2.41
N ASN A 201 -11.17 -9.35 3.15
CA ASN A 201 -11.59 -8.23 3.99
C ASN A 201 -10.61 -8.00 5.14
N LEU A 202 -10.12 -9.08 5.76
CA LEU A 202 -9.12 -8.98 6.83
C LEU A 202 -7.78 -8.48 6.30
N ALA A 203 -7.29 -9.05 5.20
CA ALA A 203 -6.06 -8.61 4.56
C ALA A 203 -6.13 -7.13 4.20
N ASN A 204 -7.27 -6.70 3.65
CA ASN A 204 -7.52 -5.31 3.29
C ASN A 204 -7.53 -4.37 4.51
N ALA A 205 -8.06 -4.81 5.65
CA ALA A 205 -8.03 -4.04 6.90
C ALA A 205 -6.63 -3.98 7.53
N ILE A 206 -5.94 -5.12 7.65
CA ILE A 206 -4.61 -5.20 8.25
C ILE A 206 -3.59 -4.39 7.44
N THR A 207 -3.60 -4.50 6.10
CA THR A 207 -2.69 -3.69 5.28
C THR A 207 -2.95 -2.19 5.46
N ALA A 208 -4.21 -1.78 5.62
CA ALA A 208 -4.53 -0.38 5.89
C ALA A 208 -4.05 0.10 7.26
N ILE A 209 -4.22 -0.73 8.30
CA ILE A 209 -3.68 -0.48 9.64
C ILE A 209 -2.18 -0.22 9.54
N LEU A 210 -1.44 -1.08 8.86
CA LEU A 210 0.01 -0.94 8.76
C LEU A 210 0.44 0.33 8.02
N ASN A 211 -0.25 0.68 6.92
CA ASN A 211 0.06 1.93 6.21
C ASN A 211 -0.29 3.17 7.06
N HIS A 212 -1.39 3.12 7.82
CA HIS A 212 -1.71 4.19 8.77
C HIS A 212 -0.67 4.31 9.87
N LEU A 213 -0.22 3.18 10.44
CA LEU A 213 0.81 3.17 11.47
C LEU A 213 2.13 3.74 10.96
N MET A 214 2.52 3.41 9.72
CA MET A 214 3.73 3.96 9.09
C MET A 214 3.68 5.48 8.92
N ILE A 215 2.50 6.05 8.67
CA ILE A 215 2.33 7.51 8.52
C ILE A 215 2.16 8.19 9.88
N LEU A 216 1.45 7.55 10.80
CA LEU A 216 1.16 8.12 12.11
C LEU A 216 2.35 8.02 13.07
N SER A 217 3.27 7.06 12.89
CA SER A 217 4.45 6.84 13.74
C SER A 217 5.39 8.04 13.86
N ASN A 218 5.18 9.06 13.05
CA ASN A 218 6.07 10.20 12.91
C ASN A 218 5.66 11.39 13.75
N THR A 219 4.42 11.35 14.20
CA THR A 219 3.83 12.34 15.08
C THR A 219 3.22 11.68 16.31
N ASN A 220 3.26 10.35 16.42
CA ASN A 220 2.67 9.57 17.51
C ASN A 220 3.60 8.43 17.90
N GLN A 221 4.22 8.53 19.08
CA GLN A 221 5.18 7.57 19.58
C GLN A 221 4.52 6.19 19.81
N LYS A 222 3.30 6.14 20.34
CA LYS A 222 2.54 4.87 20.50
C LYS A 222 2.28 4.14 19.18
N ALA A 223 2.03 4.86 18.09
CA ALA A 223 1.88 4.27 16.76
C ALA A 223 3.20 3.63 16.27
N GLY A 224 4.34 4.32 16.47
CA GLY A 224 5.66 3.76 16.17
C GLY A 224 6.01 2.54 17.02
N GLN A 225 5.67 2.57 18.30
CA GLN A 225 5.82 1.43 19.22
C GLN A 225 5.00 0.22 18.75
N LEU A 226 3.74 0.41 18.39
CA LEU A 226 2.88 -0.65 17.86
C LEU A 226 3.41 -1.20 16.52
N LEU A 227 3.84 -0.34 15.60
CA LEU A 227 4.41 -0.76 14.31
C LEU A 227 5.66 -1.64 14.51
N ASN A 228 6.59 -1.19 15.35
CA ASN A 228 7.80 -1.93 15.67
C ASN A 228 7.49 -3.26 16.36
N TYR A 229 6.50 -3.27 17.27
CA TYR A 229 6.04 -4.49 17.90
C TYR A 229 5.47 -5.50 16.88
N ILE A 230 4.69 -5.03 15.92
CA ILE A 230 4.16 -5.89 14.85
C ILE A 230 5.29 -6.50 14.02
N HIS A 231 6.31 -5.70 13.70
CA HIS A 231 7.45 -6.12 12.86
C HIS A 231 8.42 -7.06 13.58
N HIS A 232 8.75 -6.78 14.84
CA HIS A 232 9.86 -7.42 15.54
C HIS A 232 9.43 -8.28 16.73
N GLY A 233 8.21 -8.12 17.23
CA GLY A 233 7.71 -8.82 18.42
C GLY A 233 8.43 -8.45 19.71
N ASN A 234 8.13 -9.24 20.76
CA ASN A 234 8.61 -9.00 22.14
C ASN A 234 10.14 -9.12 22.29
N SER A 235 10.86 -9.72 21.34
CA SER A 235 12.31 -9.91 21.45
C SER A 235 13.12 -8.62 21.29
N HIS A 236 12.48 -7.54 20.79
CA HIS A 236 13.17 -6.28 20.49
C HIS A 236 12.53 -5.04 21.12
N PHE A 237 11.28 -5.12 21.59
CA PHE A 237 10.56 -3.99 22.19
C PHE A 237 9.72 -4.45 23.38
N ASP A 238 9.98 -3.85 24.53
CA ASP A 238 9.25 -4.09 25.76
C ASP A 238 8.20 -2.99 25.93
N LEU A 239 6.93 -3.36 25.76
CA LEU A 239 5.77 -2.51 25.99
C LEU A 239 5.38 -2.74 27.47
N ASN A 240 5.91 -1.93 28.40
CA ASN A 240 5.88 -2.17 29.85
C ASN A 240 4.81 -1.39 30.64
N ASP A 241 4.00 -0.54 30.00
CA ASP A 241 2.90 0.20 30.62
C ASP A 241 1.55 -0.56 30.62
N LYS A 242 0.49 -0.03 31.24
CA LYS A 242 -0.88 -0.57 31.13
C LYS A 242 -1.49 -0.34 29.75
N ASP A 243 -1.26 0.83 29.15
CA ASP A 243 -1.69 1.15 27.76
C ASP A 243 -0.99 0.25 26.74
N ASP A 244 0.21 -0.16 27.08
CA ASP A 244 1.05 -1.07 26.32
C ASP A 244 0.45 -2.48 26.22
N VAL A 245 -0.37 -2.93 27.19
CA VAL A 245 -1.11 -4.20 27.10
C VAL A 245 -2.13 -4.18 25.95
N LEU A 246 -2.90 -3.09 25.81
CA LEU A 246 -3.85 -2.95 24.70
C LEU A 246 -3.12 -2.95 23.35
N LEU A 247 -1.99 -2.25 23.26
CA LEU A 247 -1.17 -2.24 22.05
C LEU A 247 -0.58 -3.62 21.73
N GLN A 248 -0.11 -4.36 22.73
CA GLN A 248 0.34 -5.73 22.55
C GLN A 248 -0.78 -6.62 22.00
N GLU A 249 -2.01 -6.50 22.51
CA GLU A 249 -3.15 -7.29 22.04
C GLU A 249 -3.53 -6.97 20.59
N ILE A 250 -3.60 -5.68 20.23
CA ILE A 250 -3.81 -5.24 18.84
C ILE A 250 -2.67 -5.75 17.94
N GLY A 251 -1.42 -5.59 18.40
CA GLY A 251 -0.25 -6.03 17.67
C GLY A 251 -0.23 -7.54 17.46
N ASN A 252 -0.62 -8.32 18.47
CA ASN A 252 -0.75 -9.77 18.37
C ASN A 252 -1.86 -10.18 17.42
N TRP A 253 -3.01 -9.50 17.47
CA TRP A 253 -4.09 -9.72 16.50
C TRP A 253 -3.62 -9.48 15.06
N VAL A 254 -2.88 -8.39 14.81
CA VAL A 254 -2.28 -8.13 13.48
C VAL A 254 -1.27 -9.21 13.10
N ARG A 255 -0.29 -9.52 13.96
CA ARG A 255 0.79 -10.50 13.68
C ARG A 255 0.26 -11.90 13.36
N HIS A 256 -0.82 -12.30 14.02
CA HIS A 256 -1.48 -13.58 13.81
C HIS A 256 -2.59 -13.52 12.76
N SER A 257 -2.64 -12.45 11.96
CA SER A 257 -3.60 -12.31 10.84
C SER A 257 -5.04 -12.52 11.32
N GLY A 258 -5.42 -11.79 12.37
CA GLY A 258 -6.72 -11.81 13.04
C GLY A 258 -6.99 -13.04 13.92
N LYS A 259 -6.12 -14.05 13.93
CA LYS A 259 -6.29 -15.26 14.75
C LYS A 259 -5.70 -15.05 16.15
N TYR A 260 -6.31 -14.16 16.93
CA TYR A 260 -5.88 -13.86 18.29
C TYR A 260 -7.06 -13.67 19.23
N GLN A 261 -6.99 -14.28 20.41
CA GLN A 261 -7.96 -14.09 21.48
C GLN A 261 -7.34 -13.26 22.61
N THR A 262 -7.95 -12.11 22.88
CA THR A 262 -7.57 -11.18 23.95
C THR A 262 -8.14 -11.62 25.29
N MET A 263 -7.40 -11.33 26.36
CA MET A 263 -7.80 -11.61 27.75
C MET A 263 -8.29 -10.34 28.47
N SER A 264 -8.14 -9.16 27.87
CA SER A 264 -8.59 -7.87 28.41
C SER A 264 -9.97 -7.49 27.91
N ASN A 265 -10.85 -7.02 28.80
CA ASN A 265 -12.17 -6.50 28.42
C ASN A 265 -12.09 -5.33 27.43
N VAL A 266 -11.09 -4.44 27.57
CA VAL A 266 -10.92 -3.28 26.67
C VAL A 266 -10.42 -3.74 25.31
N GLY A 267 -9.48 -4.69 25.27
CA GLY A 267 -9.01 -5.29 24.03
C GLY A 267 -10.13 -6.04 23.30
N GLN A 268 -10.98 -6.77 24.03
CA GLN A 268 -12.16 -7.44 23.47
C GLN A 268 -13.07 -6.46 22.77
N VAL A 269 -13.38 -5.33 23.41
CA VAL A 269 -14.22 -4.30 22.80
C VAL A 269 -13.56 -3.74 21.54
N VAL A 270 -12.28 -3.35 21.60
CA VAL A 270 -11.58 -2.78 20.42
C VAL A 270 -11.54 -3.76 19.26
N LEU A 271 -11.19 -5.03 19.51
CA LEU A 271 -11.12 -6.04 18.46
C LEU A 271 -12.51 -6.37 17.89
N GLN A 272 -13.55 -6.40 18.71
CA GLN A 272 -14.93 -6.57 18.23
C GLN A 272 -15.39 -5.40 17.33
N LEU A 273 -15.00 -4.16 17.64
CA LEU A 273 -15.30 -3.02 16.76
C LEU A 273 -14.57 -3.14 15.42
N ILE A 274 -13.30 -3.55 15.43
CA ILE A 274 -12.51 -3.80 14.22
C ILE A 274 -13.14 -4.93 13.40
N GLU A 275 -13.49 -6.05 14.02
CA GLU A 275 -14.10 -7.20 13.37
C GLU A 275 -15.47 -6.86 12.78
N ALA A 276 -16.30 -6.10 13.50
CA ALA A 276 -17.58 -5.64 12.99
C ALA A 276 -17.43 -4.77 11.73
N LEU A 277 -16.45 -3.85 11.71
CA LEU A 277 -16.15 -3.05 10.51
C LEU A 277 -15.69 -3.91 9.33
N ILE A 278 -14.97 -5.00 9.58
CA ILE A 278 -14.50 -5.96 8.57
C ILE A 278 -15.66 -6.79 8.02
N VAL A 279 -16.45 -7.39 8.90
CA VAL A 279 -17.57 -8.30 8.56
C VAL A 279 -18.67 -7.53 7.82
N HIS A 280 -19.07 -6.36 8.34
CA HIS A 280 -20.15 -5.56 7.76
C HIS A 280 -19.66 -4.56 6.72
N LYS A 281 -18.43 -4.70 6.19
CA LYS A 281 -17.87 -3.76 5.22
C LYS A 281 -18.74 -3.60 3.96
N ASN A 282 -19.32 -4.70 3.48
CA ASN A 282 -20.16 -4.70 2.27
C ASN A 282 -21.64 -4.97 2.59
N SER A 283 -22.04 -4.90 3.87
CA SER A 283 -23.43 -5.13 4.27
C SER A 283 -24.32 -3.97 3.84
N THR A 284 -25.52 -4.29 3.35
CA THR A 284 -26.59 -3.32 3.06
C THR A 284 -27.46 -3.01 4.27
N GLU A 285 -27.22 -3.69 5.41
CA GLU A 285 -27.95 -3.51 6.68
C GLU A 285 -27.66 -2.15 7.33
N PHE A 286 -26.46 -1.63 7.14
CA PHE A 286 -26.00 -0.39 7.77
C PHE A 286 -25.82 0.72 6.73
N ALA A 287 -26.31 1.92 7.04
CA ALA A 287 -26.18 3.07 6.15
C ALA A 287 -24.74 3.62 6.11
N SER A 288 -23.99 3.49 7.21
CA SER A 288 -22.62 3.99 7.31
C SER A 288 -21.72 3.13 8.21
N LYS A 289 -20.40 3.38 8.14
CA LYS A 289 -19.42 2.77 9.06
C LYS A 289 -19.57 3.23 10.51
N LYS A 290 -20.13 4.44 10.70
CA LYS A 290 -20.47 4.98 12.02
C LYS A 290 -21.60 4.17 12.65
N ASP A 291 -22.61 3.79 11.86
CA ASP A 291 -23.72 2.95 12.32
C ASP A 291 -23.28 1.56 12.77
N ILE A 292 -22.32 0.94 12.06
CA ILE A 292 -21.74 -0.35 12.45
C ILE A 292 -21.11 -0.26 13.84
N ILE A 293 -20.30 0.77 14.10
CA ILE A 293 -19.65 0.97 15.40
C ILE A 293 -20.70 1.18 16.49
N LEU A 294 -21.69 2.04 16.28
CA LEU A 294 -22.71 2.32 17.29
C LEU A 294 -23.62 1.13 17.57
N HIS A 295 -23.96 0.36 16.55
CA HIS A 295 -24.71 -0.88 16.70
C HIS A 295 -23.91 -1.91 17.52
N THR A 296 -22.64 -2.12 17.15
CA THR A 296 -21.75 -3.07 17.84
C THR A 296 -21.55 -2.65 19.29
N LEU A 297 -21.28 -1.37 19.56
CA LEU A 297 -21.16 -0.85 20.93
C LEU A 297 -22.43 -1.06 21.75
N ALA A 298 -23.62 -0.88 21.16
CA ALA A 298 -24.88 -1.13 21.86
C ALA A 298 -25.04 -2.60 22.26
N GLN A 299 -24.64 -3.53 21.38
CA GLN A 299 -24.74 -4.97 21.63
C GLN A 299 -23.80 -5.45 22.74
N ILE A 300 -22.59 -4.90 22.81
CA ILE A 300 -21.53 -5.35 23.74
C ILE A 300 -21.54 -4.57 25.06
N SER A 301 -22.31 -3.48 25.13
CA SER A 301 -22.48 -2.69 26.35
C SER A 301 -23.28 -3.46 27.40
N SER A 302 -22.67 -3.66 28.57
CA SER A 302 -23.25 -4.46 29.66
C SER A 302 -23.73 -3.63 30.86
N ASN A 303 -23.49 -2.31 30.87
CA ASN A 303 -23.85 -1.42 31.97
C ASN A 303 -24.51 -0.13 31.47
N GLU A 304 -25.25 0.54 32.36
CA GLU A 304 -26.01 1.77 32.04
C GLU A 304 -25.12 2.90 31.52
N GLN A 305 -23.89 3.04 32.05
CA GLN A 305 -22.98 4.11 31.62
C GLN A 305 -22.51 3.92 30.17
N SER A 306 -22.20 2.68 29.77
CA SER A 306 -21.81 2.34 28.40
C SER A 306 -22.97 2.52 27.42
N LEU A 307 -24.19 2.15 27.82
CA LEU A 307 -25.40 2.39 27.01
C LEU A 307 -25.72 3.87 26.87
N ALA A 308 -25.62 4.65 27.96
CA ALA A 308 -25.82 6.09 27.94
C ALA A 308 -24.82 6.79 27.00
N PHE A 309 -23.56 6.36 26.99
CA PHE A 309 -22.58 6.84 26.03
C PHE A 309 -23.03 6.58 24.59
N VAL A 310 -23.48 5.36 24.26
CA VAL A 310 -23.92 5.03 22.89
C VAL A 310 -25.11 5.89 22.45
N GLU A 311 -26.10 6.08 23.33
CA GLU A 311 -27.27 6.91 23.01
C GLU A 311 -26.89 8.39 22.83
N GLU A 312 -26.00 8.93 23.67
CA GLU A 312 -25.53 10.32 23.51
C GLU A 312 -24.75 10.53 22.21
N ILE A 313 -23.97 9.55 21.76
CA ILE A 313 -23.30 9.62 20.45
C ILE A 313 -24.30 9.54 19.29
N LYS A 314 -25.35 8.71 19.41
CA LYS A 314 -26.44 8.69 18.41
C LYS A 314 -27.18 10.02 18.36
N GLU A 315 -27.44 10.63 19.52
CA GLU A 315 -28.06 11.95 19.60
C GLU A 315 -27.16 13.03 18.98
N TYR A 316 -25.85 13.00 19.27
CA TYR A 316 -24.88 13.91 18.65
C TYR A 316 -24.86 13.82 17.12
N LEU A 317 -24.96 12.62 16.55
CA LEU A 317 -25.06 12.45 15.09
C LEU A 317 -26.39 12.95 14.52
N ARG A 318 -27.48 12.95 15.31
CA ARG A 318 -28.80 13.43 14.90
C ARG A 318 -28.98 14.93 15.09
N PHE A 319 -28.35 15.51 16.12
CA PHE A 319 -28.54 16.87 16.58
C PHE A 319 -27.18 17.55 16.78
N THR A 320 -26.90 18.59 16.00
CA THR A 320 -25.63 19.35 16.02
C THR A 320 -25.43 20.28 17.22
N ASN A 321 -26.19 20.09 18.31
CA ASN A 321 -26.24 21.04 19.42
C ASN A 321 -25.12 20.87 20.45
N ALA A 322 -24.50 19.69 20.55
CA ALA A 322 -23.35 19.45 21.41
C ALA A 322 -22.05 19.58 20.61
N SER A 323 -21.02 20.25 21.17
CA SER A 323 -19.72 20.33 20.50
C SER A 323 -18.91 19.04 20.72
N THR A 324 -18.05 18.68 19.75
CA THR A 324 -17.14 17.54 19.90
C THR A 324 -16.27 17.68 21.16
N ASP A 325 -15.85 18.91 21.49
CA ASP A 325 -15.01 19.19 22.66
C ASP A 325 -15.72 18.90 23.99
N ASP A 326 -17.03 19.18 24.07
CA ASP A 326 -17.83 18.88 25.26
C ASP A 326 -17.92 17.35 25.49
N LEU A 327 -18.09 16.58 24.42
CA LEU A 327 -18.08 15.12 24.48
C LEU A 327 -16.71 14.58 24.91
N LEU A 328 -15.62 15.11 24.37
CA LEU A 328 -14.25 14.69 24.71
C LEU A 328 -13.87 15.01 26.16
N LYS A 329 -14.40 16.10 26.73
CA LYS A 329 -14.27 16.46 28.15
C LYS A 329 -15.10 15.55 29.05
N LYS A 330 -16.34 15.24 28.64
CA LYS A 330 -17.25 14.37 29.40
C LYS A 330 -16.76 12.92 29.46
N TYR A 331 -16.15 12.43 28.38
CA TYR A 331 -15.69 11.05 28.25
C TYR A 331 -14.16 11.00 28.11
N PRO A 332 -13.41 10.92 29.22
CA PRO A 332 -11.94 11.04 29.18
C PRO A 332 -11.21 9.75 28.78
N LYS A 333 -11.90 8.60 28.72
CA LYS A 333 -11.24 7.31 28.46
C LYS A 333 -10.84 7.19 26.98
N PRO A 334 -9.64 6.66 26.66
CA PRO A 334 -9.14 6.64 25.29
C PRO A 334 -10.09 6.01 24.28
N LEU A 335 -10.63 4.83 24.58
CA LEU A 335 -11.59 4.16 23.69
C LEU A 335 -12.82 5.02 23.39
N GLN A 336 -13.39 5.69 24.41
CA GLN A 336 -14.57 6.54 24.21
C GLN A 336 -14.23 7.77 23.36
N ARG A 337 -13.08 8.40 23.63
CA ARG A 337 -12.56 9.52 22.83
C ARG A 337 -12.31 9.10 21.39
N SER A 338 -11.73 7.93 21.14
CA SER A 338 -11.49 7.43 19.80
C SER A 338 -12.77 7.17 19.02
N VAL A 339 -13.81 6.67 19.68
CA VAL A 339 -15.14 6.52 19.07
C VAL A 339 -15.73 7.90 18.76
N ILE A 340 -15.66 8.87 19.69
CA ILE A 340 -16.10 10.26 19.45
C ILE A 340 -15.37 10.85 18.23
N LEU A 341 -14.05 10.69 18.14
CA LEU A 341 -13.24 11.16 17.02
C LEU A 341 -13.63 10.49 15.71
N PHE A 342 -13.86 9.18 15.71
CA PHE A 342 -14.28 8.43 14.52
C PHE A 342 -15.66 8.86 14.01
N VAL A 343 -16.64 9.06 14.89
CA VAL A 343 -18.00 9.46 14.46
C VAL A 343 -18.11 10.94 14.10
N SER A 344 -17.30 11.80 14.70
CA SER A 344 -17.33 13.26 14.48
C SER A 344 -16.56 13.74 13.25
N ARG A 345 -15.82 12.86 12.59
CA ARG A 345 -15.00 13.17 11.41
C ARG A 345 -15.42 12.37 10.20
N ASP A 346 -15.17 12.90 9.02
CA ASP A 346 -15.53 12.22 7.77
C ASP A 346 -14.42 11.29 7.28
N ASP A 347 -13.16 11.66 7.52
CA ASP A 347 -11.99 10.85 7.19
C ASP A 347 -10.83 11.02 8.17
N VAL A 348 -9.78 10.21 7.97
CA VAL A 348 -8.57 10.23 8.78
C VAL A 348 -7.72 11.49 8.59
N LEU A 349 -7.85 12.17 7.46
CA LEU A 349 -7.10 13.38 7.18
C LEU A 349 -7.62 14.54 7.99
N GLU A 350 -8.94 14.67 8.09
CA GLU A 350 -9.58 15.63 8.97
C GLU A 350 -9.17 15.40 10.43
N LEU A 351 -9.06 14.13 10.84
CA LEU A 351 -8.56 13.74 12.16
C LEU A 351 -7.12 14.24 12.37
N TRP A 352 -6.20 13.98 11.44
CA TRP A 352 -4.78 14.34 11.58
C TRP A 352 -4.48 15.83 11.38
N GLN A 353 -5.25 16.53 10.54
CA GLN A 353 -5.08 17.96 10.28
C GLN A 353 -5.59 18.84 11.43
N LYS A 354 -6.68 18.44 12.09
CA LYS A 354 -7.31 19.22 13.18
C LYS A 354 -6.74 18.92 14.57
N THR A 355 -5.68 18.12 14.67
CA THR A 355 -5.01 17.79 15.93
C THR A 355 -4.54 19.04 16.70
N GLY A 356 -4.31 20.17 16.01
CA GLY A 356 -3.99 21.47 16.64
C GLY A 356 -5.18 22.30 17.13
N ILE A 357 -6.43 21.85 16.93
CA ILE A 357 -7.65 22.61 17.27
C ILE A 357 -8.26 22.15 18.60
N TYR A 358 -8.01 20.91 19.02
CA TYR A 358 -8.51 20.38 20.29
C TYR A 358 -7.67 20.89 21.45
N THR A 359 -8.34 21.31 22.53
CA THR A 359 -7.69 21.76 23.77
C THR A 359 -6.80 20.66 24.33
N SER A 360 -5.48 20.72 24.09
CA SER A 360 -4.32 20.13 24.80
C SER A 360 -4.43 18.78 25.57
N GLU A 361 -5.48 17.98 25.42
CA GLU A 361 -5.82 16.85 26.29
C GLU A 361 -6.00 15.53 25.56
N LEU A 362 -5.91 15.51 24.21
CA LEU A 362 -5.93 14.24 23.46
C LEU A 362 -4.58 13.54 23.61
N GLY A 363 -4.61 12.31 24.11
CA GLY A 363 -3.43 11.47 24.23
C GLY A 363 -3.06 10.79 22.92
N GLU A 364 -1.83 10.26 22.84
CA GLU A 364 -1.37 9.50 21.67
C GLU A 364 -2.24 8.26 21.40
N ILE A 365 -2.73 7.59 22.45
CA ILE A 365 -3.61 6.43 22.31
C ILE A 365 -4.97 6.81 21.72
N ASP A 366 -5.53 7.97 22.09
CA ASP A 366 -6.83 8.45 21.59
C ASP A 366 -6.79 8.57 20.06
N MET A 367 -5.72 9.21 19.55
CA MET A 367 -5.47 9.42 18.13
C MET A 367 -5.15 8.12 17.40
N LEU A 368 -4.33 7.26 18.01
CA LEU A 368 -3.95 5.97 17.46
C LEU A 368 -5.18 5.09 17.23
N LEU A 369 -5.99 4.85 18.27
CA LEU A 369 -7.16 3.99 18.18
C LEU A 369 -8.20 4.55 17.18
N ALA A 370 -8.42 5.88 17.15
CA ALA A 370 -9.29 6.49 16.14
C ALA A 370 -8.77 6.26 14.72
N SER A 371 -7.46 6.43 14.52
CA SER A 371 -6.80 6.20 13.23
C SER A 371 -6.89 4.74 12.80
N LEU A 372 -6.82 3.78 13.73
CA LEU A 372 -7.02 2.36 13.44
C LEU A 372 -8.45 2.07 12.99
N LEU A 373 -9.47 2.67 13.63
CA LEU A 373 -10.86 2.53 13.18
C LEU A 373 -11.06 3.09 11.76
N PHE A 374 -10.50 4.26 11.45
CA PHE A 374 -10.50 4.81 10.09
C PHE A 374 -9.75 3.93 9.08
N ALA A 375 -8.60 3.37 9.48
CA ALA A 375 -7.81 2.48 8.67
C ALA A 375 -8.61 1.24 8.27
N VAL A 376 -9.30 0.61 9.23
CA VAL A 376 -10.13 -0.58 8.99
C VAL A 376 -11.36 -0.23 8.15
N ALA A 377 -12.06 0.85 8.50
CA ALA A 377 -13.26 1.31 7.81
C ALA A 377 -13.00 1.61 6.32
N THR A 378 -11.91 2.30 6.03
CA THR A 378 -11.46 2.61 4.67
C THR A 378 -10.92 1.34 4.00
N GLY A 379 -9.96 0.70 4.67
CA GLY A 379 -9.21 -0.44 4.18
C GLY A 379 -8.30 -0.10 2.99
N TRP A 380 -7.39 -1.02 2.66
CA TRP A 380 -6.30 -0.79 1.72
C TRP A 380 -6.78 -0.31 0.34
N GLN A 381 -7.78 -0.97 -0.23
CA GLN A 381 -8.34 -0.60 -1.54
C GLN A 381 -8.88 0.84 -1.56
N GLY A 382 -9.46 1.30 -0.44
CA GLY A 382 -10.03 2.63 -0.29
C GLY A 382 -9.01 3.73 -0.02
N LEU A 383 -7.76 3.39 0.32
CA LEU A 383 -6.72 4.38 0.58
C LEU A 383 -6.39 5.18 -0.67
N SER A 384 -6.11 6.46 -0.48
CA SER A 384 -5.60 7.33 -1.53
C SER A 384 -4.21 6.89 -1.98
N LYS A 385 -3.80 7.36 -3.16
CA LYS A 385 -2.46 7.09 -3.70
C LYS A 385 -1.35 7.53 -2.75
N GLU A 386 -1.51 8.65 -2.06
CA GLU A 386 -0.52 9.19 -1.12
C GLU A 386 -0.26 8.21 0.04
N PHE A 387 -1.32 7.58 0.56
CA PHE A 387 -1.19 6.58 1.62
C PHE A 387 -0.57 5.29 1.11
N LYS A 388 -0.97 4.85 -0.09
CA LYS A 388 -0.47 3.59 -0.67
C LYS A 388 0.99 3.69 -1.10
N CYS A 389 1.44 4.86 -1.55
CA CYS A 389 2.79 5.13 -2.02
C CYS A 389 3.69 5.73 -0.94
N TYR A 390 3.21 5.77 0.31
CA TYR A 390 3.91 6.36 1.42
C TYR A 390 5.35 5.80 1.58
N ALA A 391 6.36 6.68 1.65
CA ALA A 391 7.80 6.34 1.70
C ALA A 391 8.28 5.35 0.61
N ASP A 392 7.68 5.38 -0.58
CA ASP A 392 7.94 4.41 -1.66
C ASP A 392 7.73 2.93 -1.25
N LYS A 393 6.99 2.69 -0.16
CA LYS A 393 6.72 1.35 0.38
C LYS A 393 5.53 0.67 -0.30
N GLN A 394 4.99 1.22 -1.39
CA GLN A 394 3.88 0.62 -2.14
C GLN A 394 4.10 -0.86 -2.45
N ASN A 395 5.31 -1.23 -2.89
CA ASN A 395 5.63 -2.60 -3.26
C ASN A 395 5.59 -3.52 -2.05
N HIS A 396 6.04 -3.03 -0.89
CA HIS A 396 5.98 -3.77 0.36
C HIS A 396 4.53 -4.00 0.80
N SER A 397 3.71 -2.95 0.83
CA SER A 397 2.30 -3.02 1.20
C SER A 397 1.49 -3.94 0.26
N GLN A 398 1.77 -3.90 -1.05
CA GLN A 398 1.15 -4.79 -2.04
C GLN A 398 1.50 -6.26 -1.80
N LYS A 399 2.79 -6.57 -1.54
CA LYS A 399 3.22 -7.94 -1.21
C LYS A 399 2.54 -8.43 0.04
N LEU A 400 2.52 -7.60 1.08
CA LEU A 400 1.91 -7.95 2.35
C LEU A 400 0.42 -8.21 2.21
N PHE A 401 -0.31 -7.35 1.48
CA PHE A 401 -1.73 -7.55 1.22
C PHE A 401 -1.99 -8.87 0.49
N THR A 402 -1.18 -9.17 -0.54
CA THR A 402 -1.26 -10.42 -1.30
C THR A 402 -1.02 -11.65 -0.40
N GLN A 403 0.02 -11.60 0.45
CA GLN A 403 0.35 -12.67 1.39
C GLN A 403 -0.76 -12.91 2.44
N LEU A 404 -1.28 -11.83 3.02
CA LEU A 404 -2.39 -11.90 3.98
C LEU A 404 -3.66 -12.45 3.36
N ALA A 405 -3.98 -12.07 2.11
CA ALA A 405 -5.12 -12.61 1.39
C ALA A 405 -4.98 -14.13 1.20
N GLN A 406 -3.76 -14.63 1.04
CA GLN A 406 -3.41 -16.06 0.97
C GLN A 406 -3.25 -16.74 2.35
N ASN A 407 -3.72 -16.12 3.43
CA ASN A 407 -3.61 -16.61 4.81
C ASN A 407 -2.17 -16.84 5.31
N MET A 408 -1.17 -16.18 4.71
CA MET A 408 0.20 -16.23 5.20
C MET A 408 0.37 -15.31 6.42
N THR A 409 1.01 -15.80 7.48
CA THR A 409 1.22 -15.01 8.69
C THR A 409 2.33 -13.98 8.49
N ILE A 410 2.13 -12.81 9.09
CA ILE A 410 3.04 -11.65 8.99
C ILE A 410 4.47 -11.98 9.44
N VAL A 411 4.61 -12.83 10.46
CA VAL A 411 5.90 -13.23 11.06
C VAL A 411 6.82 -13.93 10.04
N SER A 412 6.26 -14.52 8.98
CA SER A 412 7.03 -15.18 7.93
C SER A 412 7.51 -14.23 6.81
N GLY A 413 6.99 -13.00 6.72
CA GLY A 413 7.10 -12.14 5.53
C GLY A 413 7.67 -10.73 5.73
N LEU A 414 7.80 -10.24 6.96
CA LEU A 414 8.26 -8.87 7.24
C LEU A 414 9.78 -8.69 7.37
N THR A 415 10.60 -9.72 7.12
CA THR A 415 12.05 -9.71 7.39
C THR A 415 12.86 -8.70 6.58
N ASN A 416 12.25 -7.94 5.66
CA ASN A 416 12.89 -6.87 4.91
C ASN A 416 12.18 -5.51 5.05
N ALA A 417 11.59 -5.22 6.21
CA ALA A 417 11.34 -3.83 6.58
C ALA A 417 12.70 -3.13 6.78
N GLN A 418 13.32 -2.68 5.67
CA GLN A 418 14.41 -1.71 5.75
C GLN A 418 13.96 -0.58 6.66
N GLU A 419 14.73 -0.39 7.73
CA GLU A 419 14.72 0.73 8.66
C GLU A 419 14.11 1.97 7.99
N ILE A 420 13.03 2.49 8.58
CA ILE A 420 12.46 3.76 8.17
C ILE A 420 13.47 4.84 8.58
N LYS A 421 14.44 5.11 7.71
CA LYS A 421 15.28 6.31 7.80
C LYS A 421 14.61 7.43 7.05
N THR A 422 13.48 7.91 7.57
CA THR A 422 13.00 9.26 7.26
C THR A 422 12.04 9.69 8.37
N PRO A 423 12.35 10.75 9.12
CA PRO A 423 11.32 11.51 9.82
C PRO A 423 10.33 12.02 8.78
N LEU A 424 9.07 12.01 9.14
CA LEU A 424 7.94 12.07 8.21
C LEU A 424 7.09 13.29 8.48
N SER A 425 7.74 14.34 8.98
CA SER A 425 7.23 15.68 8.77
C SER A 425 7.26 16.06 7.27
N ASP A 426 8.01 15.32 6.42
CA ASP A 426 8.46 15.84 5.12
C ASP A 426 7.93 15.10 3.88
N ILE A 427 6.95 14.20 3.98
CA ILE A 427 6.27 13.65 2.77
C ILE A 427 4.96 14.37 2.46
N TRP A 428 4.52 15.30 3.31
CA TRP A 428 3.26 16.02 3.06
C TRP A 428 3.40 17.46 2.57
N PHE A 429 4.60 18.05 2.49
CA PHE A 429 4.74 19.43 2.01
C PHE A 429 6.07 19.73 1.28
N GLY A 430 6.07 19.69 -0.06
CA GLY A 430 6.80 20.61 -0.95
C GLY A 430 8.35 20.62 -1.01
N ASN A 431 8.89 21.15 -2.12
CA ASN A 431 10.32 21.49 -2.28
C ASN A 431 10.80 22.43 -1.14
N PHE A 432 12.08 22.36 -0.72
CA PHE A 432 12.71 23.31 0.25
C PHE A 432 14.00 23.96 -0.27
N ASN A 433 14.27 25.22 0.12
CA ASN A 433 15.29 26.09 -0.51
C ASN A 433 16.68 25.97 0.13
N THR A 434 17.68 26.64 -0.45
CA THR A 434 19.11 26.54 -0.08
C THR A 434 19.41 26.94 1.37
N SER A 435 18.54 27.72 2.01
CA SER A 435 18.67 28.07 3.44
C SER A 435 18.19 26.93 4.36
N MET A 436 17.16 26.17 3.95
CA MET A 436 16.73 24.93 4.61
C MET A 436 17.82 23.86 4.57
N GLN A 437 18.46 23.73 3.41
CA GLN A 437 19.51 22.73 3.19
C GLN A 437 20.72 22.99 4.10
N LYS A 438 21.04 24.25 4.40
CA LYS A 438 22.11 24.62 5.33
C LYS A 438 21.73 24.41 6.80
N LEU A 439 20.46 24.60 7.15
CA LEU A 439 19.92 24.34 8.49
C LEU A 439 19.91 22.84 8.80
N LEU A 440 19.51 22.01 7.83
CA LEU A 440 19.54 20.55 7.92
C LEU A 440 20.98 20.01 8.02
N VAL A 441 21.95 20.60 7.33
CA VAL A 441 23.39 20.28 7.45
C VAL A 441 23.95 20.63 8.85
N LEU A 442 23.56 21.77 9.43
CA LEU A 442 23.96 22.18 10.78
C LEU A 442 23.38 21.28 11.89
N ILE A 443 22.16 20.77 11.71
CA ILE A 443 21.53 19.78 12.61
C ILE A 443 22.24 18.43 12.48
N ASN A 444 22.59 18.04 11.25
CA ASN A 444 23.29 16.79 10.95
C ASN A 444 24.71 16.72 11.55
N ASP A 445 25.47 17.82 11.49
CA ASP A 445 26.82 17.93 12.06
C ASP A 445 26.84 17.95 13.61
N ARG A 446 25.73 18.34 14.25
CA ARG A 446 25.61 18.45 15.72
C ARG A 446 25.14 17.15 16.38
N GLU A 447 24.32 16.35 15.68
CA GLU A 447 23.70 15.12 16.18
C GLU A 447 24.31 13.82 15.61
N ASN A 448 25.33 13.94 14.75
CA ASN A 448 26.12 12.83 14.19
C ASN A 448 25.29 11.76 13.44
N LEU A 449 24.33 12.20 12.62
CA LEU A 449 23.46 11.34 11.82
C LEU A 449 24.03 11.16 10.40
N ASN A 450 24.11 9.91 9.91
CA ASN A 450 24.62 9.60 8.57
C ASN A 450 23.48 9.47 7.55
N LEU A 451 23.29 10.49 6.72
CA LEU A 451 22.44 10.46 5.53
C LEU A 451 23.30 10.23 4.27
N VAL A 452 22.88 9.29 3.41
CA VAL A 452 23.55 8.98 2.13
C VAL A 452 22.98 9.86 1.02
N THR A 453 23.83 10.64 0.36
CA THR A 453 23.53 11.43 -0.86
C THR A 453 23.91 10.65 -2.14
N TYR A 454 23.18 10.87 -3.24
CA TYR A 454 23.60 10.46 -4.59
C TYR A 454 24.32 11.62 -5.31
N GLU A 455 25.35 11.31 -6.09
CA GLU A 455 26.26 12.25 -6.76
C GLU A 455 25.81 12.61 -8.19
N ILE A 456 26.08 13.85 -8.66
CA ILE A 456 25.95 14.29 -10.06
C ILE A 456 27.34 14.72 -10.55
N VAL A 457 27.82 14.08 -11.63
CA VAL A 457 29.09 14.46 -12.31
C VAL A 457 28.81 15.52 -13.37
N LEU A 458 29.60 16.60 -13.38
CA LEU A 458 29.52 17.68 -14.37
C LEU A 458 30.66 17.57 -15.42
N PRO A 459 30.44 17.91 -16.71
CA PRO A 459 31.50 17.94 -17.72
C PRO A 459 32.56 19.02 -17.44
N GLU A 460 33.77 18.82 -17.98
CA GLU A 460 35.03 19.50 -17.62
C GLU A 460 35.07 21.04 -17.82
N ASP A 461 34.05 21.65 -18.43
CA ASP A 461 34.12 23.01 -18.99
C ASP A 461 33.21 24.06 -18.29
N ILE A 462 32.69 23.77 -17.09
CA ILE A 462 31.76 24.67 -16.37
C ILE A 462 32.49 25.46 -15.26
N ALA A 463 32.52 26.80 -15.37
CA ALA A 463 33.01 27.70 -14.33
C ALA A 463 31.85 28.31 -13.52
N LEU A 464 31.87 28.11 -12.19
CA LEU A 464 30.89 28.66 -11.24
C LEU A 464 31.41 29.95 -10.59
N SER A 465 30.55 30.96 -10.44
CA SER A 465 30.85 32.16 -9.64
C SER A 465 29.61 32.71 -8.93
N ALA A 466 29.81 33.36 -7.79
CA ALA A 466 28.75 33.99 -6.98
C ALA A 466 28.99 35.50 -6.88
N LYS A 467 27.97 36.31 -7.19
CA LYS A 467 28.02 37.78 -7.06
C LYS A 467 26.64 38.31 -6.66
N GLY A 468 26.57 39.09 -5.58
CA GLY A 468 25.34 39.77 -5.13
C GLY A 468 24.17 38.83 -4.82
N GLY A 469 24.44 37.68 -4.19
CA GLY A 469 23.40 36.72 -3.78
C GLY A 469 22.82 35.85 -4.91
N LYS A 470 23.40 35.89 -6.12
CA LYS A 470 23.02 35.01 -7.25
C LYS A 470 24.19 34.12 -7.65
N VAL A 471 23.90 32.87 -8.02
CA VAL A 471 24.83 31.97 -8.73
C VAL A 471 24.77 32.31 -10.21
N ILE A 472 25.91 32.66 -10.81
CA ILE A 472 25.99 33.01 -12.23
C ILE A 472 26.61 31.82 -12.97
N ILE A 473 25.82 31.16 -13.81
CA ILE A 473 26.27 30.11 -14.73
C ILE A 473 26.58 30.77 -16.08
N LYS A 474 27.86 30.91 -16.43
CA LYS A 474 28.27 31.40 -17.75
C LYS A 474 28.40 30.21 -18.71
N THR A 475 27.42 30.03 -19.58
CA THR A 475 27.47 29.07 -20.68
C THR A 475 27.92 29.78 -21.96
N ALA A 476 28.88 29.22 -22.70
CA ALA A 476 29.13 29.63 -24.07
C ALA A 476 28.01 29.08 -24.99
N GLY A 477 26.86 29.76 -25.04
CA GLY A 477 26.00 29.73 -26.22
C GLY A 477 24.61 29.06 -26.17
N LYS A 478 24.13 28.46 -25.07
CA LYS A 478 22.71 28.01 -24.98
C LYS A 478 22.12 28.18 -23.57
N LYS A 479 20.86 28.66 -23.49
CA LYS A 479 20.14 28.92 -22.22
C LYS A 479 19.74 27.62 -21.50
N PRO A 480 19.98 27.49 -20.19
CA PRO A 480 19.43 26.40 -19.37
C PRO A 480 17.93 26.62 -19.03
N LYS A 481 17.19 25.52 -18.89
CA LYS A 481 15.80 25.47 -18.41
C LYS A 481 15.81 24.92 -16.97
N ILE A 482 15.13 25.60 -16.05
CA ILE A 482 14.96 25.22 -14.64
C ILE A 482 13.46 25.27 -14.33
N ASN A 483 12.91 24.24 -13.67
CA ASN A 483 11.52 24.18 -13.20
C ASN A 483 11.46 24.42 -11.67
N ASP A 484 10.69 25.46 -11.29
CA ASP A 484 9.98 25.81 -10.04
C ASP A 484 10.66 25.99 -8.65
N VAL A 485 10.02 26.88 -7.85
CA VAL A 485 10.50 27.66 -6.69
C VAL A 485 9.72 27.28 -5.41
N ILE A 486 10.31 27.58 -4.25
CA ILE A 486 9.83 27.20 -2.91
C ILE A 486 9.27 28.41 -2.17
N ASP A 487 8.11 28.27 -1.55
CA ASP A 487 7.48 29.33 -0.73
C ASP A 487 8.15 29.46 0.65
N GLU A 488 9.10 30.38 0.70
CA GLU A 488 9.89 30.73 1.86
C GLU A 488 9.05 31.24 3.05
N LYS A 489 7.88 31.83 2.81
CA LYS A 489 7.04 32.41 3.87
C LYS A 489 6.30 31.33 4.67
N GLY A 490 5.91 30.24 4.00
CA GLY A 490 5.26 29.09 4.63
C GLY A 490 6.19 28.29 5.54
N PHE A 491 7.45 28.10 5.13
CA PHE A 491 8.43 27.36 5.93
C PHE A 491 8.75 28.03 7.28
N TRP A 492 8.94 29.36 7.30
CA TRP A 492 9.28 30.06 8.55
C TRP A 492 8.13 30.12 9.56
N ALA A 493 6.88 30.04 9.09
CA ALA A 493 5.72 29.96 9.97
C ALA A 493 5.61 28.58 10.65
N TYR A 494 5.97 27.50 9.95
CA TYR A 494 5.98 26.13 10.45
C TYR A 494 7.10 25.89 11.48
N PHE A 495 8.30 26.43 11.23
CA PHE A 495 9.47 26.27 12.12
C PHE A 495 9.30 26.93 13.50
N ARG A 496 8.54 28.03 13.60
CA ARG A 496 8.26 28.74 14.88
C ARG A 496 7.25 28.03 15.79
N GLN A 497 6.59 26.97 15.32
CA GLN A 497 5.50 26.28 16.03
C GLN A 497 5.94 24.95 16.68
N MET A 498 7.23 24.56 16.57
CA MET A 498 7.75 23.33 17.17
C MET A 498 8.05 23.51 18.67
N SER A 499 7.31 22.80 19.52
CA SER A 499 7.22 23.01 20.98
C SER A 499 8.41 22.50 21.82
N TRP A 500 9.35 21.79 21.22
CA TRP A 500 10.56 21.26 21.89
C TRP A 500 11.80 22.12 21.64
N PHE A 501 11.64 23.27 20.98
CA PHE A 501 12.70 24.21 20.62
C PHE A 501 12.28 25.65 20.99
N ASP A 502 12.92 26.24 22.01
CA ASP A 502 12.57 27.56 22.55
C ASP A 502 13.28 28.69 21.78
N PHE A 503 12.69 29.08 20.64
CA PHE A 503 13.22 30.08 19.70
C PHE A 503 13.48 31.46 20.34
N ASP A 504 12.74 31.82 21.41
CA ASP A 504 12.84 33.11 22.08
C ASP A 504 14.09 33.23 22.97
N LYS A 505 14.76 32.11 23.27
CA LYS A 505 15.96 32.06 24.11
C LYS A 505 17.27 31.92 23.33
N ASP A 506 17.21 31.66 22.03
CA ASP A 506 18.40 31.48 21.20
C ASP A 506 18.79 32.78 20.45
N ARG A 507 19.80 33.49 20.98
CA ARG A 507 20.27 34.78 20.45
C ARG A 507 20.93 34.69 19.08
N GLU A 508 21.43 33.52 18.69
CA GLU A 508 22.15 33.35 17.42
C GLU A 508 21.15 33.26 16.26
N LEU A 509 20.06 32.52 16.44
CA LEU A 509 18.94 32.42 15.51
C LEU A 509 18.15 33.73 15.33
N GLN A 510 17.97 34.49 16.41
CA GLN A 510 17.34 35.82 16.33
C GLN A 510 18.15 36.83 15.51
N SER A 511 19.48 36.68 15.49
CA SER A 511 20.37 37.54 14.69
C SER A 511 20.27 37.26 13.18
N MET A 512 19.94 36.02 12.81
CA MET A 512 19.75 35.58 11.43
C MET A 512 18.38 35.99 10.88
N ALA A 513 17.32 35.94 11.70
CA ALA A 513 15.96 36.33 11.31
C ALA A 513 15.75 37.86 11.12
N LYS A 514 16.68 38.70 11.61
CA LYS A 514 16.64 40.17 11.41
C LYS A 514 17.35 40.66 10.13
N LYS A 515 18.03 39.78 9.38
CA LYS A 515 18.83 40.15 8.19
C LYS A 515 18.27 39.64 6.86
N SER A 516 17.20 38.86 6.91
CA SER A 516 16.24 38.56 5.82
C SER A 516 15.10 39.57 5.88
#